data_AF-A0A9X3EQG2-F1
#
_entry.id   AF-A0A9X3EQG2-F1
#
_cell.length_a   1.000
_cell.length_b   1.000
_cell.length_c   1.000
_cell.angle_alpha   90.00
_cell.angle_beta   90.00
_cell.angle_gamma   90.00
#
_symmetry.space_group_name_H-M   'P 1'
#
loop_
_entity.id
_entity.type
_entity.pdbx_description
1 polymer ?
#
loop_
_entity_poly.entity_id
_entity_poly.type
_entity_poly.pdbx_seq_one_letter_code
_entity_poly.pdbx_strand_id
1 'polypeptide(L)'
;MTAALDWSRIRVADDDSHHVLDGAALYPGRFDAVLKFHPPGLAPVRLGGEAWHIDPHGRPAYARRFCATFGFYEGLAAVSDHDGWHHIHPDGSELAAARHAWCGNFQGGLCTVRDAEGSYHHIDRQGRPIYSDRWRYAGDFRDGSAVVQRDDGRSSHIDARGLPLHDRWLLDLDVFHKGFARARDDAGWTHVDRRGRPVYSRRFAAVEPFYNGQARVECHDGSLEVIDETGRCLARLRGPRRSEFHALSADIVGAWRTDTIAAAVELGVFDVLPADIDELTARCGLSVDGAHRLLRALAELGLVESQDCATWKSTDRGDYLRRDHPHGLADAALESAGPLRARWSRLVAALRDSTWRPPDIFREVAATPARRAAHHRMLQSYAAHDYAPLVARLPVPEHGAVLDAGGGTGALARMLADAWPRASFAVLDLPEIVAELAPHPRIIPLPGDLFAPWPATADLIVLARVLHDWDDIDAAAILARAREALRAGGKLVALELLLADPHPAGGLCDLHLRVVTGGRERTEQAFRALFAGAGLRLCACEPAGELLHILTGEPA
;
A
#
# COMPACT_ATOMS: atom_id res chain seq x y z
N MET A 1 19.05 27.14 57.29
CA MET A 1 18.40 26.19 56.36
C MET A 1 17.69 27.00 55.31
N THR A 2 18.32 27.22 54.15
CA THR A 2 17.68 27.85 52.99
C THR A 2 16.58 26.92 52.48
N ALA A 3 15.36 27.43 52.32
CA ALA A 3 14.29 26.69 51.70
C ALA A 3 14.74 26.24 50.31
N ALA A 4 14.61 24.95 50.00
CA ALA A 4 14.92 24.43 48.66
C ALA A 4 14.03 25.15 47.64
N LEU A 5 14.66 25.70 46.60
CA LEU A 5 13.96 26.45 45.57
C LEU A 5 13.02 25.49 44.81
N ASP A 6 11.72 25.82 44.76
CA ASP A 6 10.74 25.01 44.04
C ASP A 6 10.86 25.24 42.54
N TRP A 7 11.62 24.37 41.87
CA TRP A 7 11.89 24.46 40.45
C TRP A 7 10.64 24.32 39.58
N SER A 8 9.53 23.75 40.09
CA SER A 8 8.28 23.57 39.33
C SER A 8 7.59 24.89 38.97
N ARG A 9 7.92 25.96 39.68
CA ARG A 9 7.41 27.32 39.44
C ARG A 9 8.25 28.11 38.44
N ILE A 10 9.44 27.62 38.09
CA ILE A 10 10.33 28.27 37.14
C ILE A 10 9.77 28.12 35.73
N ARG A 11 9.78 29.21 34.96
CA ARG A 11 9.37 29.23 33.55
C ARG A 11 10.54 29.64 32.66
N VAL A 12 10.46 29.25 31.40
CA VAL A 12 11.35 29.77 30.35
C VAL A 12 10.88 31.18 30.00
N ALA A 13 11.82 32.11 29.83
CA ALA A 13 11.51 33.46 29.37
C ALA A 13 10.99 33.45 27.93
N ASP A 14 10.23 34.47 27.52
CA ASP A 14 9.60 34.51 26.18
C ASP A 14 10.62 34.55 25.02
N ASP A 15 11.87 34.92 25.29
CA ASP A 15 12.98 34.94 24.34
C ASP A 15 13.83 33.65 24.36
N ASP A 16 13.41 32.64 25.13
CA ASP A 16 14.07 31.35 25.34
C ASP A 16 15.51 31.44 25.89
N SER A 17 15.99 32.60 26.32
CA SER A 17 17.41 32.81 26.66
C SER A 17 17.78 32.46 28.11
N HIS A 18 16.79 32.37 29.00
CA HIS A 18 16.98 32.11 30.42
C HIS A 18 15.68 31.69 31.11
N HIS A 19 15.79 31.39 32.41
CA HIS A 19 14.67 31.05 33.26
C HIS A 19 14.25 32.22 34.14
N VAL A 20 12.93 32.33 34.39
CA VAL A 20 12.31 33.33 35.25
C VAL A 20 11.53 32.66 36.39
N LEU A 21 11.54 33.32 37.55
CA LEU A 21 10.70 32.99 38.70
C LEU A 21 10.01 34.26 39.16
N ASP A 22 8.66 34.22 39.23
CA ASP A 22 7.83 35.36 39.62
C ASP A 22 8.14 36.65 38.80
N GLY A 23 8.45 36.49 37.51
CA GLY A 23 8.72 37.59 36.56
C GLY A 23 10.14 38.14 36.60
N ALA A 24 11.00 37.66 37.50
CA ALA A 24 12.41 38.06 37.56
C ALA A 24 13.32 36.97 36.99
N ALA A 25 14.42 37.38 36.35
CA ALA A 25 15.45 36.46 35.90
C ALA A 25 16.05 35.70 37.09
N LEU A 26 16.09 34.38 36.99
CA LEU A 26 16.54 33.50 38.08
C LEU A 26 18.06 33.59 38.32
N TYR A 27 18.81 33.88 37.26
CA TYR A 27 20.26 34.02 37.26
C TYR A 27 20.72 35.01 36.16
N PRO A 28 21.94 35.57 36.24
CA PRO A 28 22.42 36.57 35.28
C PRO A 28 22.84 36.01 33.91
N GLY A 29 23.21 34.73 33.83
CA GLY A 29 23.63 34.09 32.58
C GLY A 29 22.55 34.11 31.49
N ARG A 30 22.98 34.18 30.23
CA ARG A 30 22.11 34.09 29.04
C ARG A 30 22.64 33.03 28.10
N PHE A 31 21.72 32.32 27.47
CA PHE A 31 21.95 31.19 26.58
C PHE A 31 21.31 31.46 25.22
N ASP A 32 21.73 30.71 24.20
CA ASP A 32 21.09 30.75 22.88
C ASP A 32 19.69 30.10 22.93
N ALA A 33 19.50 29.13 23.84
CA ALA A 33 18.22 28.52 24.15
C ALA A 33 18.27 27.80 25.51
N VAL A 34 17.15 27.79 26.24
CA VAL A 34 16.94 26.96 27.44
C VAL A 34 15.65 26.15 27.32
N LEU A 35 15.65 24.94 27.87
CA LEU A 35 14.44 24.12 28.06
C LEU A 35 14.05 24.11 29.53
N LYS A 36 12.78 23.77 29.81
CA LYS A 36 12.23 23.76 31.18
C LYS A 36 13.04 22.87 32.13
N PHE A 37 13.00 23.22 33.41
CA PHE A 37 13.49 22.35 34.47
C PHE A 37 12.67 21.05 34.57
N HIS A 38 13.37 19.93 34.68
CA HIS A 38 12.82 18.59 34.94
C HIS A 38 13.44 18.00 36.22
N PRO A 39 12.78 17.06 36.92
CA PRO A 39 13.41 16.30 38.01
C PRO A 39 14.77 15.74 37.56
N PRO A 40 15.88 15.92 38.32
CA PRO A 40 15.93 16.31 39.74
C PRO A 40 16.03 17.83 40.02
N GLY A 41 15.65 18.67 39.06
CA GLY A 41 15.81 20.13 39.13
C GLY A 41 16.93 20.62 38.20
N LEU A 42 17.07 20.00 37.03
CA LEU A 42 18.03 20.37 36.00
C LEU A 42 17.33 20.82 34.72
N ALA A 43 17.92 21.79 34.04
CA ALA A 43 17.40 22.32 32.78
C ALA A 43 18.44 22.22 31.66
N PRO A 44 18.09 21.73 30.46
CA PRO A 44 18.95 21.77 29.29
C PRO A 44 19.16 23.21 28.82
N VAL A 45 20.39 23.55 28.43
CA VAL A 45 20.75 24.84 27.85
C VAL A 45 21.68 24.65 26.66
N ARG A 46 21.70 25.63 25.76
CA ARG A 46 22.62 25.71 24.62
C ARG A 46 23.27 27.07 24.55
N LEU A 47 24.58 27.11 24.32
CA LEU A 47 25.34 28.34 24.10
C LEU A 47 26.55 28.05 23.22
N GLY A 48 26.73 28.83 22.16
CA GLY A 48 27.92 28.76 21.31
C GLY A 48 28.09 27.41 20.59
N GLY A 49 26.98 26.73 20.27
CA GLY A 49 26.99 25.41 19.63
C GLY A 49 27.18 24.23 20.59
N GLU A 50 27.37 24.48 21.88
CA GLU A 50 27.46 23.45 22.91
C GLU A 50 26.18 23.39 23.76
N ALA A 51 25.84 22.20 24.26
CA ALA A 51 24.68 21.95 25.10
C ALA A 51 25.06 21.20 26.38
N TRP A 52 24.39 21.53 27.50
CA TRP A 52 24.57 20.90 28.82
C TRP A 52 23.37 21.16 29.73
N HIS A 53 23.40 20.63 30.95
CA HIS A 53 22.37 20.90 31.96
C HIS A 53 22.86 21.86 33.04
N ILE A 54 21.98 22.75 33.50
CA ILE A 54 22.22 23.68 34.61
C ILE A 54 21.31 23.41 35.81
N ASP A 55 21.78 23.83 36.99
CA ASP A 55 20.97 23.93 38.20
C ASP A 55 20.10 25.21 38.23
N PRO A 56 19.20 25.37 39.23
CA PRO A 56 18.39 26.58 39.38
C PRO A 56 19.19 27.86 39.67
N HIS A 57 20.50 27.78 39.89
CA HIS A 57 21.40 28.93 40.04
C HIS A 57 22.12 29.29 38.73
N GLY A 58 21.80 28.61 37.63
CA GLY A 58 22.42 28.83 36.32
C GLY A 58 23.81 28.22 36.20
N ARG A 59 24.21 27.34 37.12
CA ARG A 59 25.53 26.71 37.14
C ARG A 59 25.48 25.38 36.40
N PRO A 60 26.49 25.04 35.57
CA PRO A 60 26.57 23.72 34.94
C PRO A 60 26.54 22.61 35.99
N ALA A 61 25.68 21.61 35.78
CA ALA A 61 25.58 20.43 36.66
C ALA A 61 26.84 19.55 36.58
N TYR A 62 27.54 19.60 35.45
CA TYR A 62 28.76 18.84 35.17
C TYR A 62 29.61 19.55 34.08
N ALA A 63 30.84 19.06 33.87
CA ALA A 63 31.81 19.67 32.96
C ALA A 63 31.63 19.29 31.47
N ARG A 64 31.08 18.10 31.17
CA ARG A 64 30.87 17.65 29.79
C ARG A 64 29.96 18.58 28.99
N ARG A 65 30.19 18.63 27.69
CA ARG A 65 29.44 19.40 26.69
C ARG A 65 29.05 18.48 25.54
N PHE A 66 27.88 18.75 24.97
CA PHE A 66 27.23 17.93 23.96
C PHE A 66 26.82 18.78 22.77
N CYS A 67 26.50 18.15 21.65
CA CYS A 67 25.89 18.83 20.50
C CYS A 67 24.40 19.16 20.77
N ALA A 68 23.69 18.27 21.47
CA ALA A 68 22.32 18.51 21.94
C ALA A 68 22.04 17.81 23.28
N THR A 69 21.12 18.36 24.07
CA THR A 69 20.66 17.78 25.34
C THR A 69 19.15 18.01 25.52
N PHE A 70 18.45 17.04 26.09
CA PHE A 70 17.02 17.11 26.41
C PHE A 70 16.76 16.87 27.89
N GLY A 71 15.56 17.20 28.37
CA GLY A 71 15.20 17.09 29.78
C GLY A 71 15.39 15.68 30.35
N PHE A 72 15.56 15.59 31.67
CA PHE A 72 15.61 14.32 32.37
C PHE A 72 14.21 13.72 32.52
N TYR A 73 14.06 12.48 32.05
CA TYR A 73 12.88 11.65 32.25
C TYR A 73 13.30 10.37 32.96
N GLU A 74 12.65 10.05 34.08
CA GLU A 74 13.03 8.92 34.94
C GLU A 74 14.52 8.90 35.33
N GLY A 75 15.11 10.09 35.50
CA GLY A 75 16.51 10.27 35.90
C GLY A 75 17.54 10.04 34.79
N LEU A 76 17.12 10.00 33.52
CA LEU A 76 18.00 9.90 32.36
C LEU A 76 17.67 10.99 31.34
N ALA A 77 18.70 11.55 30.71
CA ALA A 77 18.54 12.57 29.66
C ALA A 77 19.13 12.06 28.34
N ALA A 78 18.41 12.25 27.24
CA ALA A 78 18.93 12.02 25.91
C ALA A 78 19.87 13.16 25.51
N VAL A 79 21.06 12.80 25.00
CA VAL A 79 22.08 13.73 24.54
C VAL A 79 22.68 13.23 23.23
N SER A 80 23.31 14.13 22.48
CA SER A 80 24.10 13.77 21.29
C SER A 80 25.48 14.38 21.32
N ASP A 81 26.47 13.64 20.86
CA ASP A 81 27.80 14.13 20.55
C ASP A 81 28.22 13.69 19.14
N HIS A 82 29.52 13.76 18.83
CA HIS A 82 30.07 13.38 17.53
C HIS A 82 30.00 11.88 17.24
N ASP A 83 29.84 11.03 18.26
CA ASP A 83 29.74 9.58 18.14
C ASP A 83 28.29 9.10 18.05
N GLY A 84 27.33 9.96 18.39
CA GLY A 84 25.89 9.73 18.21
C GLY A 84 25.05 10.02 19.45
N TRP A 85 23.80 9.57 19.42
CA TRP A 85 22.85 9.74 20.50
C TRP A 85 23.05 8.68 21.59
N HIS A 86 22.94 9.10 22.85
CA HIS A 86 23.00 8.23 24.02
C HIS A 86 22.29 8.89 25.21
N HIS A 87 22.26 8.21 26.35
CA HIS A 87 21.66 8.72 27.59
C HIS A 87 22.70 8.94 28.68
N ILE A 88 22.47 9.95 29.51
CA ILE A 88 23.32 10.29 30.66
C ILE A 88 22.51 10.35 31.96
N HIS A 89 23.22 10.14 33.07
CA HIS A 89 22.74 10.41 34.42
C HIS A 89 22.87 11.91 34.78
N PRO A 90 22.23 12.38 35.87
CA PRO A 90 22.27 13.79 36.27
C PRO A 90 23.66 14.35 36.56
N ASP A 91 24.65 13.49 36.84
CA ASP A 91 26.05 13.86 37.04
C ASP A 91 26.86 13.94 35.73
N GLY A 92 26.23 13.67 34.58
CA GLY A 92 26.86 13.68 33.26
C GLY A 92 27.58 12.38 32.88
N SER A 93 27.53 11.35 33.73
CA SER A 93 28.04 10.02 33.39
C SER A 93 27.11 9.33 32.37
N GLU A 94 27.68 8.53 31.49
CA GLU A 94 26.90 7.79 30.48
C GLU A 94 26.16 6.62 31.11
N LEU A 95 24.95 6.36 30.63
CA LEU A 95 24.20 5.17 30.99
C LEU A 95 24.87 3.90 30.44
N ALA A 96 25.30 3.95 29.17
CA ALA A 96 25.91 2.84 28.45
C ALA A 96 26.82 3.36 27.32
N ALA A 97 27.77 2.53 26.90
CA ALA A 97 28.67 2.83 25.78
C ALA A 97 27.98 2.76 24.41
N ALA A 98 26.76 2.23 24.33
CA ALA A 98 26.00 2.15 23.09
C ALA A 98 25.74 3.54 22.51
N ARG A 99 25.69 3.62 21.18
CA ARG A 99 25.38 4.84 20.42
C ARG A 99 24.27 4.53 19.43
N HIS A 100 23.41 5.53 19.22
CA HIS A 100 22.22 5.42 18.39
C HIS A 100 22.20 6.57 17.38
N ALA A 101 21.50 6.39 16.26
CA ALA A 101 21.21 7.47 15.32
C ALA A 101 20.17 8.46 15.90
N TRP A 102 19.35 8.00 16.86
CA TRP A 102 18.41 8.84 17.62
C TRP A 102 17.95 8.14 18.91
N CYS A 103 17.68 8.92 19.96
CA CYS A 103 17.11 8.46 21.24
C CYS A 103 15.85 9.25 21.60
N GLY A 104 14.83 8.53 22.11
CA GLY A 104 13.67 9.12 22.76
C GLY A 104 13.90 9.39 24.25
N ASN A 105 12.80 9.66 24.96
CA ASN A 105 12.80 9.84 26.41
C ASN A 105 12.41 8.53 27.11
N PHE A 106 12.93 8.32 28.32
CA PHE A 106 12.50 7.19 29.15
C PHE A 106 11.09 7.40 29.70
N GLN A 107 10.22 6.42 29.49
CA GLN A 107 8.85 6.39 30.01
C GLN A 107 8.47 4.96 30.37
N GLY A 108 8.00 4.74 31.60
CA GLY A 108 7.65 3.40 32.08
C GLY A 108 8.84 2.45 32.15
N GLY A 109 10.05 2.96 32.38
CA GLY A 109 11.29 2.18 32.41
C GLY A 109 11.85 1.77 31.04
N LEU A 110 11.25 2.21 29.94
CA LEU A 110 11.66 1.88 28.58
C LEU A 110 11.93 3.14 27.77
N CYS A 111 12.76 3.02 26.73
CA CYS A 111 13.06 4.11 25.81
C CYS A 111 13.14 3.60 24.38
N THR A 112 12.53 4.34 23.45
CA THR A 112 12.64 4.11 22.01
C THR A 112 13.97 4.64 21.50
N VAL A 113 14.68 3.84 20.71
CA VAL A 113 15.93 4.25 20.04
C VAL A 113 15.91 3.83 18.56
N ARG A 114 16.67 4.54 17.74
CA ARG A 114 16.90 4.21 16.33
C ARG A 114 18.37 3.94 16.06
N ASP A 115 18.68 2.82 15.45
CA ASP A 115 20.05 2.45 15.07
C ASP A 115 20.51 3.16 13.77
N ALA A 116 21.78 2.92 13.39
CA ALA A 116 22.41 3.56 12.25
C ALA A 116 21.79 3.11 10.91
N GLU A 117 21.24 1.90 10.88
CA GLU A 117 20.50 1.33 9.75
C GLU A 117 19.09 1.91 9.62
N GLY A 118 18.65 2.73 10.58
CA GLY A 118 17.35 3.41 10.57
C GLY A 118 16.22 2.59 11.21
N SER A 119 16.54 1.46 11.84
CA SER A 119 15.55 0.60 12.50
C SER A 119 15.33 1.01 13.95
N TYR A 120 14.09 0.87 14.41
CA TYR A 120 13.66 1.21 15.75
C TYR A 120 13.56 -0.02 16.65
N HIS A 121 13.91 0.16 17.92
CA HIS A 121 13.70 -0.81 19.00
C HIS A 121 13.61 -0.10 20.35
N HIS A 122 13.34 -0.86 21.41
CA HIS A 122 13.29 -0.34 22.78
C HIS A 122 14.43 -0.87 23.64
N ILE A 123 14.92 -0.02 24.54
CA ILE A 123 15.94 -0.33 25.54
C ILE A 123 15.41 -0.16 26.97
N ASP A 124 15.97 -0.92 27.89
CA ASP A 124 15.73 -0.79 29.33
C ASP A 124 16.56 0.33 29.98
N ARG A 125 16.38 0.53 31.29
CA ARG A 125 17.14 1.52 32.09
C ARG A 125 18.62 1.18 32.27
N GLN A 126 19.11 0.10 31.69
CA GLN A 126 20.54 -0.25 31.60
C GLN A 126 21.07 -0.09 30.17
N GLY A 127 20.27 0.45 29.24
CA GLY A 127 20.63 0.63 27.84
C GLY A 127 20.61 -0.66 27.02
N ARG A 128 19.99 -1.73 27.52
CA ARG A 128 19.96 -3.03 26.84
C ARG A 128 18.67 -3.19 26.05
N PRO A 129 18.73 -3.72 24.81
CA PRO A 129 17.53 -4.06 24.06
C PRO A 129 16.66 -5.07 24.82
N ILE A 130 15.35 -4.81 24.89
CA ILE A 130 14.40 -5.70 25.61
C ILE A 130 13.88 -6.87 24.75
N TYR A 131 14.15 -6.86 23.44
CA TYR A 131 13.86 -7.93 22.48
C TYR A 131 14.76 -7.79 21.23
N SER A 132 14.79 -8.84 20.39
CA SER A 132 15.64 -8.88 19.18
C SER A 132 15.03 -8.25 17.94
N ASP A 133 13.70 -8.16 17.86
CA ASP A 133 13.01 -7.59 16.69
C ASP A 133 13.43 -6.13 16.41
N ARG A 134 13.36 -5.76 15.13
CA ARG A 134 13.67 -4.43 14.61
C ARG A 134 12.50 -3.97 13.75
N TRP A 135 12.11 -2.71 13.94
CA TRP A 135 10.90 -2.16 13.34
C TRP A 135 11.25 -0.99 12.43
N ARG A 136 10.48 -0.81 11.35
CA ARG A 136 10.55 0.39 10.52
C ARG A 136 10.26 1.66 11.32
N TYR A 137 9.35 1.53 12.28
CA TYR A 137 9.04 2.55 13.28
C TYR A 137 8.63 1.88 14.59
N ALA A 138 9.01 2.49 15.72
CA ALA A 138 8.44 2.19 17.03
C ALA A 138 8.16 3.52 17.73
N GLY A 139 6.98 3.63 18.36
CA GLY A 139 6.60 4.77 19.19
C GLY A 139 6.81 4.48 20.68
N ASP A 140 6.76 5.52 21.50
CA ASP A 140 6.98 5.40 22.94
C ASP A 140 5.91 4.54 23.63
N PHE A 141 6.32 3.83 24.70
CA PHE A 141 5.40 3.10 25.55
C PHE A 141 4.44 4.04 26.29
N ARG A 142 3.14 3.77 26.15
CA ARG A 142 2.07 4.43 26.90
C ARG A 142 1.00 3.41 27.29
N ASP A 143 0.52 3.48 28.53
CA ASP A 143 -0.48 2.56 29.09
C ASP A 143 -0.13 1.06 28.91
N GLY A 144 1.17 0.72 28.93
CA GLY A 144 1.66 -0.66 28.82
C GLY A 144 1.81 -1.19 27.40
N SER A 145 1.66 -0.34 26.38
CA SER A 145 1.80 -0.71 24.96
C SER A 145 2.62 0.29 24.18
N ALA A 146 3.24 -0.16 23.10
CA ALA A 146 3.85 0.70 22.08
C ALA A 146 3.28 0.33 20.70
N VAL A 147 3.25 1.31 19.78
CA VAL A 147 2.96 1.05 18.37
C VAL A 147 4.26 0.71 17.65
N VAL A 148 4.23 -0.32 16.83
CA VAL A 148 5.34 -0.70 15.94
C VAL A 148 4.86 -0.83 14.51
N GLN A 149 5.73 -0.54 13.56
CA GLN A 149 5.47 -0.65 12.11
C GLN A 149 6.46 -1.62 11.46
N ARG A 150 5.95 -2.48 10.58
CA ARG A 150 6.73 -3.38 9.74
C ARG A 150 7.24 -2.69 8.48
N ASP A 151 8.05 -3.41 7.70
CA ASP A 151 8.61 -2.91 6.44
C ASP A 151 7.56 -2.65 5.36
N ASP A 152 6.42 -3.36 5.41
CA ASP A 152 5.25 -3.15 4.55
C ASP A 152 4.44 -1.89 4.91
N GLY A 153 4.85 -1.14 5.93
CA GLY A 153 4.20 0.07 6.40
C GLY A 153 3.00 -0.16 7.32
N ARG A 154 2.64 -1.40 7.64
CA ARG A 154 1.52 -1.69 8.54
C ARG A 154 1.94 -1.65 10.00
N SER A 155 1.02 -1.18 10.85
CA SER A 155 1.25 -0.93 12.27
C SER A 155 0.44 -1.86 13.18
N SER A 156 1.02 -2.22 14.33
CA SER A 156 0.37 -3.00 15.39
C SER A 156 0.85 -2.58 16.78
N HIS A 157 0.22 -3.13 17.83
CA HIS A 157 0.63 -2.87 19.21
C HIS A 157 1.45 -4.03 19.78
N ILE A 158 2.49 -3.70 20.55
CA ILE A 158 3.29 -4.67 21.31
C ILE A 158 3.25 -4.38 22.81
N ASP A 159 3.48 -5.40 23.62
CA ASP A 159 3.75 -5.28 25.06
C ASP A 159 5.24 -4.97 25.35
N ALA A 160 5.56 -4.77 26.63
CA ALA A 160 6.93 -4.50 27.11
C ALA A 160 7.93 -5.64 26.88
N ARG A 161 7.51 -6.80 26.38
CA ARG A 161 8.36 -7.93 25.98
C ARG A 161 8.56 -7.98 24.46
N GLY A 162 7.98 -7.04 23.70
CA GLY A 162 7.98 -7.03 22.24
C GLY A 162 6.93 -7.95 21.61
N LEU A 163 6.04 -8.55 22.40
CA LEU A 163 5.05 -9.48 21.88
C LEU A 163 3.81 -8.72 21.37
N PRO A 164 3.27 -9.07 20.18
CA PRO A 164 2.04 -8.47 19.68
C PRO A 164 0.88 -8.66 20.66
N LEU A 165 0.13 -7.58 20.91
CA LEU A 165 -1.08 -7.63 21.74
C LEU A 165 -2.28 -8.27 21.01
N HIS A 166 -2.24 -8.31 19.68
CA HIS A 166 -3.25 -8.88 18.79
C HIS A 166 -2.64 -9.18 17.41
N ASP A 167 -3.40 -9.87 16.55
CA ASP A 167 -2.98 -10.30 15.20
C ASP A 167 -3.25 -9.25 14.08
N ARG A 168 -3.78 -8.09 14.43
CA ARG A 168 -4.15 -7.03 13.48
C ARG A 168 -2.97 -6.13 13.11
N TRP A 169 -2.76 -5.97 11.81
CA TRP A 169 -1.78 -5.07 11.19
C TRP A 169 -2.53 -4.09 10.29
N LEU A 170 -2.54 -2.82 10.70
CA LEU A 170 -3.41 -1.76 10.16
C LEU A 170 -2.58 -0.75 9.36
N LEU A 171 -3.22 0.02 8.47
CA LEU A 171 -2.53 1.04 7.67
C LEU A 171 -1.97 2.17 8.54
N ASP A 172 -2.68 2.50 9.62
CA ASP A 172 -2.24 3.48 10.61
C ASP A 172 -2.81 3.12 11.98
N LEU A 173 -2.09 3.46 13.05
CA LEU A 173 -2.44 3.07 14.40
C LEU A 173 -1.79 3.99 15.43
N ASP A 174 -2.62 4.59 16.27
CA ASP A 174 -2.17 5.35 17.44
C ASP A 174 -2.01 4.45 18.66
N VAL A 175 -1.17 4.86 19.62
CA VAL A 175 -1.11 4.21 20.93
C VAL A 175 -2.43 4.35 21.68
N PHE A 176 -2.75 3.39 22.57
CA PHE A 176 -3.96 3.45 23.37
C PHE A 176 -4.04 4.73 24.22
N HIS A 177 -5.22 5.34 24.22
CA HIS A 177 -5.63 6.45 25.07
C HIS A 177 -6.99 6.12 25.69
N LYS A 178 -7.02 5.98 27.02
CA LYS A 178 -8.25 5.61 27.78
C LYS A 178 -8.91 4.31 27.28
N GLY A 179 -8.11 3.34 26.85
CA GLY A 179 -8.59 2.01 26.43
C GLY A 179 -8.91 1.87 24.94
N PHE A 180 -8.85 2.96 24.18
CA PHE A 180 -9.08 2.96 22.73
C PHE A 180 -7.86 3.48 21.97
N ALA A 181 -7.68 3.03 20.74
CA ALA A 181 -6.70 3.58 19.81
C ALA A 181 -7.41 4.04 18.54
N ARG A 182 -6.93 5.11 17.91
CA ARG A 182 -7.34 5.42 16.54
C ARG A 182 -6.62 4.48 15.60
N ALA A 183 -7.33 3.97 14.62
CA ALA A 183 -6.85 2.99 13.69
C ALA A 183 -7.35 3.33 12.29
N ARG A 184 -6.57 2.96 11.27
CA ARG A 184 -6.97 3.09 9.87
C ARG A 184 -6.82 1.75 9.16
N ASP A 185 -7.88 1.32 8.50
CA ASP A 185 -7.85 0.25 7.51
C ASP A 185 -8.17 0.83 6.11
N ASP A 186 -8.26 -0.04 5.10
CA ASP A 186 -8.51 0.36 3.71
C ASP A 186 -9.84 1.12 3.54
N ALA A 187 -10.80 0.88 4.43
CA ALA A 187 -12.11 1.54 4.40
C ALA A 187 -12.12 2.89 5.14
N GLY A 188 -11.10 3.19 5.97
CA GLY A 188 -10.91 4.50 6.60
C GLY A 188 -10.55 4.45 8.08
N TRP A 189 -10.69 5.58 8.76
CA TRP A 189 -10.40 5.72 10.18
C TRP A 189 -11.53 5.20 11.08
N THR A 190 -11.15 4.58 12.20
CA THR A 190 -12.03 4.07 13.26
C THR A 190 -11.34 4.09 14.62
N HIS A 191 -12.05 3.70 15.67
CA HIS A 191 -11.47 3.38 16.97
C HIS A 191 -11.42 1.87 17.18
N VAL A 192 -10.34 1.37 17.77
CA VAL A 192 -10.17 -0.04 18.14
C VAL A 192 -10.03 -0.22 19.65
N ASP A 193 -10.52 -1.37 20.14
CA ASP A 193 -10.31 -1.81 21.52
C ASP A 193 -8.88 -2.34 21.75
N ARG A 194 -8.55 -2.72 22.99
CA ARG A 194 -7.24 -3.31 23.34
C ARG A 194 -6.90 -4.62 22.63
N ARG A 195 -7.87 -5.25 21.96
CA ARG A 195 -7.68 -6.46 21.13
C ARG A 195 -7.55 -6.10 19.64
N GLY A 196 -7.43 -4.82 19.30
CA GLY A 196 -7.32 -4.33 17.93
C GLY A 196 -8.62 -4.42 17.14
N ARG A 197 -9.77 -4.67 17.78
CA ARG A 197 -11.06 -4.82 17.09
C ARG A 197 -11.76 -3.47 16.99
N PRO A 198 -12.30 -3.11 15.82
CA PRO A 198 -13.13 -1.91 15.70
C PRO A 198 -14.27 -1.93 16.71
N VAL A 199 -14.45 -0.82 17.43
CA VAL A 199 -15.51 -0.68 18.44
C VAL A 199 -16.89 -0.53 17.77
N TYR A 200 -16.90 -0.14 16.50
CA TYR A 200 -18.08 -0.02 15.64
C TYR A 200 -17.73 -0.24 14.16
N SER A 201 -18.75 -0.45 13.32
CA SER A 201 -18.58 -0.77 11.89
C SER A 201 -18.32 0.43 10.98
N ARG A 202 -18.73 1.65 11.38
CA ARG A 202 -18.52 2.87 10.58
C ARG A 202 -17.03 3.16 10.34
N ARG A 203 -16.74 3.80 9.22
CA ARG A 203 -15.43 4.35 8.85
C ARG A 203 -15.57 5.81 8.48
N PHE A 204 -14.50 6.56 8.74
CA PHE A 204 -14.45 8.00 8.62
C PHE A 204 -13.21 8.44 7.85
N ALA A 205 -13.27 9.63 7.24
CA ALA A 205 -12.09 10.25 6.65
C ALA A 205 -11.07 10.67 7.72
N ALA A 206 -11.54 11.01 8.92
CA ALA A 206 -10.71 11.22 10.10
C ALA A 206 -11.51 11.01 11.38
N VAL A 207 -10.83 10.58 12.46
CA VAL A 207 -11.38 10.52 13.81
C VAL A 207 -10.45 11.21 14.80
N GLU A 208 -11.01 11.94 15.76
CA GLU A 208 -10.29 12.40 16.96
C GLU A 208 -10.40 11.34 18.07
N PRO A 209 -9.47 11.28 19.04
CA PRO A 209 -9.59 10.38 20.18
C PRO A 209 -10.85 10.63 21.00
N PHE A 210 -11.34 9.59 21.68
CA PHE A 210 -12.44 9.76 22.64
C PHE A 210 -12.02 10.63 23.84
N TYR A 211 -12.78 11.70 24.07
CA TYR A 211 -12.73 12.53 25.27
C TYR A 211 -14.11 12.51 25.95
N ASN A 212 -14.15 11.96 27.17
CA ASN A 212 -15.39 11.84 27.96
C ASN A 212 -16.53 11.13 27.20
N GLY A 213 -16.20 10.04 26.49
CA GLY A 213 -17.15 9.20 25.77
C GLY A 213 -17.58 9.71 24.39
N GLN A 214 -16.95 10.79 23.88
CA GLN A 214 -17.29 11.39 22.60
C GLN A 214 -16.07 11.70 21.75
N ALA A 215 -16.22 11.64 20.44
CA ALA A 215 -15.18 11.98 19.47
C ALA A 215 -15.77 12.82 18.33
N ARG A 216 -15.00 13.81 17.85
CA ARG A 216 -15.30 14.48 16.59
C ARG A 216 -14.77 13.64 15.43
N VAL A 217 -15.56 13.52 14.38
CA VAL A 217 -15.20 12.76 13.18
C VAL A 217 -15.53 13.53 11.91
N GLU A 218 -14.75 13.27 10.86
CA GLU A 218 -15.03 13.73 9.51
C GLU A 218 -15.45 12.56 8.63
N CYS A 219 -16.63 12.62 8.04
CA CYS A 219 -17.13 11.62 7.10
C CYS A 219 -16.45 11.79 5.73
N HIS A 220 -16.53 10.75 4.88
CA HIS A 220 -15.91 10.78 3.53
C HIS A 220 -16.49 11.85 2.59
N ASP A 221 -17.73 12.28 2.82
CA ASP A 221 -18.37 13.38 2.11
C ASP A 221 -17.95 14.78 2.62
N GLY A 222 -17.06 14.81 3.63
CA GLY A 222 -16.59 16.01 4.31
C GLY A 222 -17.61 16.58 5.30
N SER A 223 -18.65 15.86 5.69
CA SER A 223 -19.49 16.25 6.83
C SER A 223 -18.74 16.06 8.16
N LEU A 224 -19.08 16.86 9.17
CA LEU A 224 -18.50 16.76 10.51
C LEU A 224 -19.57 16.34 11.52
N GLU A 225 -19.25 15.33 12.32
CA GLU A 225 -20.13 14.78 13.34
C GLU A 225 -19.41 14.66 14.69
N VAL A 226 -20.18 14.64 15.77
CA VAL A 226 -19.76 14.15 17.09
C VAL A 226 -20.42 12.79 17.28
N ILE A 227 -19.63 11.78 17.61
CA ILE A 227 -20.10 10.41 17.86
C ILE A 227 -19.87 9.99 19.31
N ASP A 228 -20.67 9.04 19.80
CA ASP A 228 -20.38 8.29 21.03
C ASP A 228 -19.43 7.10 20.77
N GLU A 229 -19.04 6.39 21.84
CA GLU A 229 -18.17 5.21 21.78
C GLU A 229 -18.75 4.04 20.96
N THR A 230 -20.05 4.07 20.63
CA THR A 230 -20.69 3.07 19.74
C THR A 230 -20.70 3.50 18.28
N GLY A 231 -20.12 4.67 17.95
CA GLY A 231 -20.09 5.23 16.60
C GLY A 231 -21.39 5.92 16.17
N ARG A 232 -22.37 6.04 17.07
CA ARG A 232 -23.64 6.71 16.79
C ARG A 232 -23.44 8.22 16.79
N CYS A 233 -23.97 8.89 15.77
CA CYS A 233 -23.96 10.35 15.68
C CYS A 233 -24.82 10.96 16.80
N LEU A 234 -24.21 11.79 17.64
CA LEU A 234 -24.87 12.58 18.67
C LEU A 234 -25.22 13.99 18.18
N ALA A 235 -24.36 14.57 17.35
CA ALA A 235 -24.57 15.90 16.78
C ALA A 235 -23.89 16.04 15.42
N ARG A 236 -24.55 16.71 14.48
CA ARG A 236 -23.93 17.11 13.20
C ARG A 236 -23.45 18.55 13.30
N LEU A 237 -22.15 18.76 13.12
CA LEU A 237 -21.50 20.07 13.19
C LEU A 237 -21.49 20.77 11.84
N ARG A 238 -21.35 20.00 10.75
CA ARG A 238 -21.29 20.51 9.37
C ARG A 238 -21.89 19.49 8.41
N GLY A 239 -22.68 19.94 7.45
CA GLY A 239 -23.15 19.09 6.35
C GLY A 239 -22.04 18.66 5.38
N PRO A 240 -22.35 17.79 4.41
CA PRO A 240 -21.41 17.34 3.39
C PRO A 240 -20.78 18.52 2.63
N ARG A 241 -19.49 18.45 2.35
CA ARG A 241 -18.79 19.39 1.46
C ARG A 241 -18.82 18.91 0.00
N ARG A 242 -19.02 17.62 -0.20
CA ARG A 242 -19.20 17.02 -1.52
C ARG A 242 -20.69 16.99 -1.87
N SER A 243 -20.99 17.32 -3.11
CA SER A 243 -22.33 17.13 -3.67
C SER A 243 -22.37 15.72 -4.25
N GLU A 244 -23.16 14.84 -3.65
CA GLU A 244 -23.40 13.49 -4.19
C GLU A 244 -23.99 13.56 -5.60
N PHE A 245 -24.76 14.61 -5.91
CA PHE A 245 -25.23 14.85 -7.28
C PHE A 245 -24.06 15.08 -8.24
N HIS A 246 -23.09 15.93 -7.87
CA HIS A 246 -21.93 16.18 -8.73
C HIS A 246 -20.99 14.97 -8.79
N ALA A 247 -20.85 14.22 -7.69
CA ALA A 247 -20.07 12.98 -7.67
C ALA A 247 -20.67 11.93 -8.61
N LEU A 248 -21.97 11.64 -8.48
CA LEU A 248 -22.67 10.72 -9.38
C LEU A 248 -22.66 11.23 -10.82
N SER A 249 -22.85 12.53 -11.05
CA SER A 249 -22.74 13.10 -12.39
C SER A 249 -21.34 12.92 -12.98
N ALA A 250 -20.28 13.01 -12.17
CA ALA A 250 -18.91 12.78 -12.60
C ALA A 250 -18.67 11.30 -12.95
N ASP A 251 -19.26 10.37 -12.19
CA ASP A 251 -19.20 8.93 -12.47
C ASP A 251 -19.90 8.61 -13.80
N ILE A 252 -21.09 9.18 -14.04
CA ILE A 252 -21.84 9.00 -15.30
C ILE A 252 -21.03 9.43 -16.52
N VAL A 253 -20.27 10.53 -16.40
CA VAL A 253 -19.43 11.04 -17.49
C VAL A 253 -18.00 10.50 -17.47
N GLY A 254 -17.71 9.47 -16.66
CA GLY A 254 -16.38 8.85 -16.57
C GLY A 254 -15.84 8.35 -17.92
N ALA A 255 -16.73 8.03 -18.86
CA ALA A 255 -16.41 7.74 -20.25
C ALA A 255 -15.57 8.84 -20.93
N TRP A 256 -15.82 10.13 -20.63
CA TRP A 256 -15.04 11.23 -21.22
C TRP A 256 -13.56 11.11 -20.91
N ARG A 257 -13.21 10.62 -19.71
CA ARG A 257 -11.81 10.39 -19.32
C ARG A 257 -11.19 9.30 -20.18
N THR A 258 -11.89 8.17 -20.33
CA THR A 258 -11.43 7.02 -21.13
C THR A 258 -11.23 7.41 -22.59
N ASP A 259 -12.23 8.07 -23.18
CA ASP A 259 -12.21 8.46 -24.59
C ASP A 259 -11.16 9.56 -24.86
N THR A 260 -10.94 10.49 -23.91
CA THR A 260 -9.87 11.51 -24.02
C THR A 260 -8.48 10.89 -23.99
N ILE A 261 -8.24 9.93 -23.09
CA ILE A 261 -6.97 9.22 -22.97
C ILE A 261 -6.68 8.45 -24.26
N ALA A 262 -7.67 7.68 -24.75
CA ALA A 262 -7.54 6.92 -25.98
C ALA A 262 -7.28 7.82 -27.20
N ALA A 263 -7.98 8.95 -27.32
CA ALA A 263 -7.75 9.91 -28.39
C ALA A 263 -6.31 10.48 -28.36
N ALA A 264 -5.78 10.81 -27.18
CA ALA A 264 -4.41 11.29 -27.05
C ALA A 264 -3.37 10.23 -27.44
N VAL A 265 -3.63 8.95 -27.11
CA VAL A 265 -2.79 7.81 -27.54
C VAL A 265 -2.87 7.61 -29.05
N GLU A 266 -4.08 7.61 -29.63
CA GLU A 266 -4.30 7.43 -31.07
C GLU A 266 -3.61 8.52 -31.89
N LEU A 267 -3.68 9.77 -31.42
CA LEU A 267 -3.02 10.93 -32.02
C LEU A 267 -1.50 10.95 -31.80
N GLY A 268 -0.96 10.06 -30.95
CA GLY A 268 0.47 9.98 -30.65
C GLY A 268 1.00 11.12 -29.78
N VAL A 269 0.13 11.78 -29.00
CA VAL A 269 0.50 12.95 -28.18
C VAL A 269 1.64 12.62 -27.21
N PHE A 270 1.52 11.50 -26.48
CA PHE A 270 2.51 11.12 -25.47
C PHE A 270 3.89 10.78 -26.03
N ASP A 271 3.98 10.35 -27.29
CA ASP A 271 5.27 10.03 -27.94
C ASP A 271 5.97 11.28 -28.50
N VAL A 272 5.24 12.39 -28.61
CA VAL A 272 5.76 13.67 -29.09
C VAL A 272 6.26 14.53 -27.93
N LEU A 273 5.65 14.39 -26.73
CA LEU A 273 6.03 15.17 -25.56
C LEU A 273 7.48 14.86 -25.10
N PRO A 274 8.24 15.86 -24.59
CA PRO A 274 7.83 17.25 -24.39
C PRO A 274 7.76 18.05 -25.70
N ALA A 275 6.73 18.89 -25.84
CA ALA A 275 6.45 19.64 -27.06
C ALA A 275 5.64 20.92 -26.78
N ASP A 276 5.71 21.89 -27.69
CA ASP A 276 4.82 23.05 -27.72
C ASP A 276 3.57 22.80 -28.60
N ILE A 277 2.69 23.80 -28.69
CA ILE A 277 1.44 23.70 -29.46
C ILE A 277 1.70 23.54 -30.97
N ASP A 278 2.72 24.20 -31.51
CA ASP A 278 3.05 24.16 -32.93
C ASP A 278 3.58 22.76 -33.31
N GLU A 279 4.44 22.18 -32.47
CA GLU A 279 4.93 20.83 -32.65
C GLU A 279 3.82 19.78 -32.52
N LEU A 280 2.93 19.91 -31.54
CA LEU A 280 1.77 19.01 -31.41
C LEU A 280 0.81 19.10 -32.61
N THR A 281 0.55 20.31 -33.10
CA THR A 281 -0.24 20.55 -34.32
C THR A 281 0.41 19.86 -35.52
N ALA A 282 1.72 20.05 -35.71
CA ALA A 282 2.45 19.51 -36.84
C ALA A 282 2.62 17.99 -36.81
N ARG A 283 2.93 17.40 -35.64
CA ARG A 283 3.27 15.98 -35.50
C ARG A 283 2.08 15.09 -35.19
N CYS A 284 1.05 15.61 -34.52
CA CYS A 284 -0.15 14.85 -34.16
C CYS A 284 -1.37 15.18 -35.07
N GLY A 285 -1.23 16.13 -36.01
CA GLY A 285 -2.32 16.55 -36.89
C GLY A 285 -3.46 17.27 -36.17
N LEU A 286 -3.17 17.87 -35.02
CA LEU A 286 -4.15 18.64 -34.23
C LEU A 286 -4.39 20.02 -34.84
N SER A 287 -5.55 20.61 -34.59
CA SER A 287 -5.70 22.06 -34.71
C SER A 287 -5.17 22.76 -33.45
N VAL A 288 -4.80 24.03 -33.56
CA VAL A 288 -4.35 24.82 -32.39
C VAL A 288 -5.39 24.82 -31.25
N ASP A 289 -6.68 25.02 -31.56
CA ASP A 289 -7.77 24.90 -30.58
C ASP A 289 -7.86 23.49 -29.98
N GLY A 290 -7.76 22.47 -30.83
CA GLY A 290 -7.79 21.06 -30.43
C GLY A 290 -6.66 20.72 -29.46
N ALA A 291 -5.44 21.14 -29.76
CA ALA A 291 -4.27 20.94 -28.90
C ALA A 291 -4.46 21.58 -27.52
N HIS A 292 -4.90 22.85 -27.47
CA HIS A 292 -5.16 23.53 -26.19
C HIS A 292 -6.24 22.84 -25.35
N ARG A 293 -7.34 22.41 -25.98
CA ARG A 293 -8.45 21.74 -25.28
C ARG A 293 -8.04 20.36 -24.79
N LEU A 294 -7.33 19.59 -25.61
CA LEU A 294 -6.84 18.26 -25.26
C LEU A 294 -5.84 18.34 -24.11
N LEU A 295 -4.84 19.22 -24.18
CA LEU A 295 -3.84 19.40 -23.12
C LEU A 295 -4.46 19.84 -21.80
N ARG A 296 -5.48 20.73 -21.83
CA ARG A 296 -6.22 21.11 -20.62
C ARG A 296 -6.90 19.90 -19.98
N ALA A 297 -7.56 19.06 -20.77
CA ALA A 297 -8.23 17.87 -20.27
C ALA A 297 -7.21 16.84 -19.74
N LEU A 298 -6.11 16.62 -20.45
CA LEU A 298 -5.03 15.73 -20.00
C LEU A 298 -4.37 16.24 -18.70
N ALA A 299 -4.22 17.56 -18.54
CA ALA A 299 -3.70 18.17 -17.32
C ALA A 299 -4.67 18.02 -16.15
N GLU A 300 -5.98 18.16 -16.37
CA GLU A 300 -7.01 17.87 -15.35
C GLU A 300 -6.96 16.40 -14.90
N LEU A 301 -6.63 15.48 -15.81
CA LEU A 301 -6.40 14.07 -15.50
C LEU A 301 -5.03 13.78 -14.86
N GLY A 302 -4.17 14.79 -14.76
CA GLY A 302 -2.80 14.68 -14.22
C GLY A 302 -1.86 13.87 -15.11
N LEU A 303 -2.10 13.83 -16.43
CA LEU A 303 -1.31 13.07 -17.40
C LEU A 303 -0.24 13.92 -18.09
N VAL A 304 -0.42 15.24 -18.12
CA VAL A 304 0.55 16.19 -18.64
C VAL A 304 0.63 17.40 -17.71
N GLU A 305 1.75 18.12 -17.76
CA GLU A 305 1.91 19.38 -17.06
C GLU A 305 2.63 20.41 -17.95
N SER A 306 2.32 21.69 -17.72
CA SER A 306 3.03 22.77 -18.40
C SER A 306 4.33 23.07 -17.66
N GLN A 307 5.45 23.12 -18.39
CA GLN A 307 6.76 23.34 -17.81
C GLN A 307 7.09 24.84 -17.65
N ASP A 308 6.71 25.66 -18.63
CA ASP A 308 7.04 27.09 -18.70
C ASP A 308 5.95 27.95 -19.38
N CYS A 309 4.69 27.49 -19.33
CA CYS A 309 3.54 28.09 -20.03
C CYS A 309 3.60 28.02 -21.57
N ALA A 310 4.70 27.57 -22.18
CA ALA A 310 4.86 27.40 -23.63
C ALA A 310 4.98 25.92 -24.03
N THR A 311 5.68 25.14 -23.21
CA THR A 311 5.93 23.71 -23.42
C THR A 311 5.14 22.84 -22.44
N TRP A 312 4.76 21.67 -22.94
CA TRP A 312 4.06 20.64 -22.19
C TRP A 312 4.93 19.39 -22.13
N LYS A 313 4.88 18.69 -21.01
CA LYS A 313 5.52 17.38 -20.84
C LYS A 313 4.56 16.38 -20.22
N SER A 314 4.84 15.12 -20.43
CA SER A 314 4.14 14.02 -19.76
C SER A 314 4.51 13.99 -18.27
N THR A 315 3.56 13.61 -17.42
CA THR A 315 3.83 13.28 -16.01
C THR A 315 4.23 11.81 -15.88
N ASP A 316 4.71 11.38 -14.71
CA ASP A 316 4.98 9.95 -14.43
C ASP A 316 3.74 9.06 -14.71
N ARG A 317 2.54 9.60 -14.51
CA ARG A 317 1.28 8.92 -14.83
C ARG A 317 1.02 8.87 -16.34
N GLY A 318 1.30 9.96 -17.04
CA GLY A 318 1.17 10.04 -18.51
C GLY A 318 2.16 9.16 -19.26
N ASP A 319 3.35 8.91 -18.69
CA ASP A 319 4.40 8.14 -19.34
C ASP A 319 4.01 6.68 -19.61
N TYR A 320 3.11 6.11 -18.80
CA TYR A 320 2.52 4.80 -19.09
C TYR A 320 1.74 4.78 -20.41
N LEU A 321 1.31 5.92 -20.96
CA LEU A 321 0.55 5.99 -22.21
C LEU A 321 1.43 6.14 -23.46
N ARG A 322 2.75 6.21 -23.29
CA ARG A 322 3.69 6.15 -24.43
C ARG A 322 3.71 4.76 -25.05
N ARG A 323 3.83 4.70 -26.37
CA ARG A 323 3.86 3.43 -27.11
C ARG A 323 5.15 2.64 -26.91
N ASP A 324 6.24 3.31 -26.56
CA ASP A 324 7.54 2.70 -26.27
C ASP A 324 7.73 2.31 -24.80
N HIS A 325 6.73 2.57 -23.93
CA HIS A 325 6.83 2.23 -22.51
C HIS A 325 6.79 0.69 -22.33
N PRO A 326 7.79 0.08 -21.68
CA PRO A 326 7.91 -1.39 -21.59
C PRO A 326 6.74 -2.07 -20.86
N HIS A 327 6.05 -1.32 -20.01
CA HIS A 327 4.85 -1.76 -19.28
C HIS A 327 3.69 -0.77 -19.49
N GLY A 328 3.52 -0.29 -20.73
CA GLY A 328 2.59 0.79 -21.07
C GLY A 328 1.11 0.38 -21.11
N LEU A 329 0.22 1.34 -20.89
CA LEU A 329 -1.24 1.23 -20.92
C LEU A 329 -1.85 1.81 -22.21
N ALA A 330 -1.04 2.10 -23.22
CA ALA A 330 -1.51 2.68 -24.48
C ALA A 330 -2.53 1.77 -25.18
N ASP A 331 -2.21 0.48 -25.38
CA ASP A 331 -3.14 -0.50 -25.94
C ASP A 331 -4.35 -0.72 -25.02
N ALA A 332 -4.18 -0.64 -23.69
CA ALA A 332 -5.28 -0.74 -22.73
C ALA A 332 -6.30 0.39 -22.90
N ALA A 333 -5.83 1.63 -23.12
CA ALA A 333 -6.69 2.78 -23.36
C ALA A 333 -7.50 2.62 -24.66
N LEU A 334 -6.84 2.23 -25.75
CA LEU A 334 -7.49 2.00 -27.04
C LEU A 334 -8.50 0.85 -26.98
N GLU A 335 -8.15 -0.25 -26.33
CA GLU A 335 -9.01 -1.42 -26.15
C GLU A 335 -10.26 -1.07 -25.32
N SER A 336 -10.07 -0.28 -24.26
CA SER A 336 -11.14 0.17 -23.36
C SER A 336 -12.11 1.12 -24.04
N ALA A 337 -11.62 2.08 -24.84
CA ALA A 337 -12.46 3.04 -25.57
C ALA A 337 -13.10 2.44 -26.84
N GLY A 338 -12.53 1.37 -27.39
CA GLY A 338 -12.99 0.72 -28.63
C GLY A 338 -13.76 -0.59 -28.39
N PRO A 339 -13.16 -1.77 -28.66
CA PRO A 339 -13.87 -3.06 -28.62
C PRO A 339 -14.60 -3.35 -27.29
N LEU A 340 -13.97 -3.04 -26.15
CA LEU A 340 -14.59 -3.30 -24.85
C LEU A 340 -15.76 -2.34 -24.58
N ARG A 341 -15.66 -1.07 -25.00
CA ARG A 341 -16.78 -0.11 -24.91
C ARG A 341 -18.01 -0.61 -25.67
N ALA A 342 -17.81 -1.17 -26.85
CA ALA A 342 -18.89 -1.76 -27.64
C ALA A 342 -19.56 -2.95 -26.92
N ARG A 343 -18.79 -3.77 -26.19
CA ARG A 343 -19.33 -4.86 -25.36
C ARG A 343 -20.11 -4.35 -24.15
N TRP A 344 -19.58 -3.36 -23.44
CA TRP A 344 -20.26 -2.70 -22.31
C TRP A 344 -21.62 -2.11 -22.69
N SER A 345 -21.83 -1.68 -23.93
CA SER A 345 -23.13 -1.21 -24.42
C SER A 345 -24.25 -2.27 -24.31
N ARG A 346 -23.89 -3.56 -24.17
CA ARG A 346 -24.82 -4.70 -24.06
C ARG A 346 -25.15 -5.07 -22.62
N LEU A 347 -24.63 -4.35 -21.62
CA LEU A 347 -24.79 -4.69 -20.21
C LEU A 347 -26.26 -4.91 -19.79
N VAL A 348 -27.18 -4.07 -20.24
CA VAL A 348 -28.61 -4.22 -19.92
C VAL A 348 -29.18 -5.54 -20.44
N ALA A 349 -28.82 -5.94 -21.67
CA ALA A 349 -29.25 -7.22 -22.23
C ALA A 349 -28.63 -8.38 -21.45
N ALA A 350 -27.33 -8.28 -21.14
CA ALA A 350 -26.62 -9.26 -20.34
C ALA A 350 -27.22 -9.45 -18.95
N LEU A 351 -27.69 -8.39 -18.30
CA LEU A 351 -28.29 -8.49 -16.95
C LEU A 351 -29.70 -9.08 -16.96
N ARG A 352 -30.46 -8.94 -18.04
CA ARG A 352 -31.84 -9.45 -18.15
C ARG A 352 -31.89 -10.93 -18.51
N ASP A 353 -30.91 -11.41 -19.26
CA ASP A 353 -30.85 -12.77 -19.75
C ASP A 353 -29.96 -13.63 -18.84
N SER A 354 -30.56 -14.58 -18.11
CA SER A 354 -29.82 -15.54 -17.27
C SER A 354 -28.98 -16.52 -18.08
N THR A 355 -29.25 -16.67 -19.38
CA THR A 355 -28.53 -17.52 -20.32
C THR A 355 -27.60 -16.74 -21.25
N TRP A 356 -27.35 -15.47 -20.93
CA TRP A 356 -26.50 -14.59 -21.72
C TRP A 356 -25.15 -15.22 -22.03
N ARG A 357 -24.80 -15.29 -23.32
CA ARG A 357 -23.47 -15.62 -23.82
C ARG A 357 -23.02 -14.49 -24.75
N PRO A 358 -21.97 -13.73 -24.40
CA PRO A 358 -21.47 -12.69 -25.29
C PRO A 358 -20.80 -13.33 -26.52
N PRO A 359 -20.61 -12.58 -27.61
CA PRO A 359 -19.77 -13.04 -28.73
C PRO A 359 -18.35 -13.37 -28.25
N ASP A 360 -17.80 -14.46 -28.75
CA ASP A 360 -16.47 -14.96 -28.39
C ASP A 360 -15.37 -13.90 -28.63
N ILE A 361 -14.85 -13.33 -27.55
CA ILE A 361 -13.76 -12.35 -27.58
C ILE A 361 -12.44 -12.98 -28.03
N PHE A 362 -12.16 -14.22 -27.65
CA PHE A 362 -10.90 -14.88 -27.96
C PHE A 362 -10.78 -15.11 -29.46
N ARG A 363 -11.86 -15.58 -30.09
CA ARG A 363 -11.92 -15.71 -31.56
C ARG A 363 -11.85 -14.36 -32.28
N GLU A 364 -12.49 -13.33 -31.74
CA GLU A 364 -12.43 -11.96 -32.31
C GLU A 364 -10.99 -11.40 -32.24
N VAL A 365 -10.34 -11.54 -31.09
CA VAL A 365 -8.95 -11.12 -30.89
C VAL A 365 -8.03 -11.90 -31.82
N ALA A 366 -8.25 -13.22 -31.95
CA ALA A 366 -7.47 -14.11 -32.80
C ALA A 366 -7.59 -13.81 -34.31
N ALA A 367 -8.60 -13.05 -34.74
CA ALA A 367 -8.94 -12.86 -36.14
C ALA A 367 -7.83 -12.23 -36.99
N THR A 368 -6.99 -11.35 -36.41
CA THR A 368 -5.86 -10.73 -37.14
C THR A 368 -4.61 -10.62 -36.27
N PRO A 369 -3.39 -10.70 -36.83
CA PRO A 369 -2.16 -10.53 -36.07
C PRO A 369 -2.07 -9.18 -35.34
N ALA A 370 -2.53 -8.09 -35.98
CA ALA A 370 -2.51 -6.76 -35.36
C ALA A 370 -3.42 -6.67 -34.14
N ARG A 371 -4.64 -7.22 -34.23
CA ARG A 371 -5.61 -7.27 -33.12
C ARG A 371 -5.09 -8.12 -31.96
N ARG A 372 -4.52 -9.29 -32.25
CA ARG A 372 -3.87 -10.16 -31.25
C ARG A 372 -2.73 -9.42 -30.55
N ALA A 373 -1.82 -8.84 -31.31
CA ALA A 373 -0.65 -8.18 -30.73
C ALA A 373 -1.06 -7.02 -29.80
N ALA A 374 -2.03 -6.19 -30.19
CA ALA A 374 -2.54 -5.10 -29.34
C ALA A 374 -3.18 -5.61 -28.05
N HIS A 375 -4.07 -6.62 -28.15
CA HIS A 375 -4.73 -7.20 -26.99
C HIS A 375 -3.73 -7.84 -26.02
N HIS A 376 -2.75 -8.58 -26.52
CA HIS A 376 -1.74 -9.22 -25.67
C HIS A 376 -0.78 -8.21 -25.05
N ARG A 377 -0.42 -7.11 -25.72
CA ARG A 377 0.35 -6.04 -25.08
C ARG A 377 -0.38 -5.42 -23.89
N MET A 378 -1.70 -5.18 -24.02
CA MET A 378 -2.52 -4.76 -22.88
C MET A 378 -2.44 -5.77 -21.73
N LEU A 379 -2.69 -7.05 -21.99
CA LEU A 379 -2.68 -8.10 -20.96
C LEU A 379 -1.30 -8.24 -20.28
N GLN A 380 -0.22 -8.18 -21.07
CA GLN A 380 1.16 -8.20 -20.57
C GLN A 380 1.44 -7.06 -19.59
N SER A 381 0.95 -5.85 -19.86
CA SER A 381 1.16 -4.70 -18.99
C SER A 381 0.48 -4.88 -17.63
N TYR A 382 -0.76 -5.41 -17.58
CA TYR A 382 -1.39 -5.76 -16.31
C TYR A 382 -0.63 -6.89 -15.61
N ALA A 383 -0.30 -7.97 -16.32
CA ALA A 383 0.44 -9.10 -15.77
C ALA A 383 1.78 -8.69 -15.13
N ALA A 384 2.54 -7.81 -15.77
CA ALA A 384 3.82 -7.33 -15.26
C ALA A 384 3.69 -6.60 -13.91
N HIS A 385 2.60 -5.85 -13.70
CA HIS A 385 2.36 -5.15 -12.43
C HIS A 385 1.73 -6.07 -11.38
N ASP A 386 0.71 -6.84 -11.78
CA ASP A 386 -0.10 -7.63 -10.87
C ASP A 386 0.66 -8.86 -10.34
N TYR A 387 1.50 -9.48 -11.16
CA TYR A 387 2.16 -10.74 -10.82
C TYR A 387 3.56 -10.57 -10.22
N ALA A 388 4.27 -9.47 -10.51
CA ALA A 388 5.60 -9.19 -9.97
C ALA A 388 5.71 -9.39 -8.45
N PRO A 389 4.82 -8.85 -7.60
CA PRO A 389 4.89 -9.07 -6.15
C PRO A 389 4.54 -10.51 -5.72
N LEU A 390 4.00 -11.34 -6.62
CA LEU A 390 3.52 -12.69 -6.33
C LEU A 390 4.57 -13.76 -6.62
N VAL A 391 5.51 -13.50 -7.53
CA VAL A 391 6.47 -14.49 -8.03
C VAL A 391 7.25 -15.18 -6.91
N ALA A 392 7.71 -14.43 -5.91
CA ALA A 392 8.46 -14.98 -4.78
C ALA A 392 7.60 -15.79 -3.79
N ARG A 393 6.27 -15.66 -3.88
CA ARG A 393 5.31 -16.32 -2.98
C ARG A 393 4.73 -17.61 -3.57
N LEU A 394 4.90 -17.83 -4.87
CA LEU A 394 4.40 -19.06 -5.50
C LEU A 394 5.23 -20.27 -5.04
N PRO A 395 4.58 -21.43 -4.80
CA PRO A 395 5.25 -22.64 -4.32
C PRO A 395 6.01 -23.37 -5.45
N VAL A 396 6.91 -22.66 -6.13
CA VAL A 396 7.72 -23.19 -7.22
C VAL A 396 8.75 -24.18 -6.67
N PRO A 397 8.77 -25.43 -7.15
CA PRO A 397 9.79 -26.40 -6.74
C PRO A 397 11.16 -25.99 -7.27
N GLU A 398 12.21 -26.15 -6.44
CA GLU A 398 13.58 -25.79 -6.84
C GLU A 398 14.04 -26.52 -8.10
N HIS A 399 13.68 -27.80 -8.25
CA HIS A 399 14.00 -28.66 -9.39
C HIS A 399 12.74 -29.34 -9.92
N GLY A 400 11.75 -28.57 -10.39
CA GLY A 400 10.52 -29.12 -10.95
C GLY A 400 10.01 -28.43 -12.22
N ALA A 401 8.98 -29.02 -12.79
CA ALA A 401 8.27 -28.51 -13.96
C ALA A 401 7.08 -27.64 -13.53
N VAL A 402 7.04 -26.42 -14.06
CA VAL A 402 5.95 -25.47 -13.87
C VAL A 402 5.22 -25.28 -15.20
N LEU A 403 3.90 -25.42 -15.17
CA LEU A 403 3.03 -25.20 -16.32
C LEU A 403 2.15 -23.96 -16.06
N ASP A 404 2.35 -22.93 -16.86
CA ASP A 404 1.48 -21.75 -16.94
C ASP A 404 0.40 -22.01 -17.98
N ALA A 405 -0.81 -22.37 -17.54
CA ALA A 405 -1.90 -22.77 -18.41
C ALA A 405 -2.84 -21.58 -18.67
N GLY A 406 -3.08 -21.25 -19.94
CA GLY A 406 -3.66 -19.96 -20.32
C GLY A 406 -2.68 -18.82 -20.12
N GLY A 407 -1.37 -19.09 -20.21
CA GLY A 407 -0.31 -18.13 -19.88
C GLY A 407 -0.11 -17.03 -20.93
N GLY A 408 -0.93 -17.03 -21.99
CA GLY A 408 -0.87 -16.06 -23.07
C GLY A 408 0.51 -16.02 -23.72
N THR A 409 1.10 -14.84 -23.76
CA THR A 409 2.44 -14.59 -24.32
C THR A 409 3.59 -14.80 -23.31
N GLY A 410 3.29 -15.42 -22.15
CA GLY A 410 4.30 -15.92 -21.21
C GLY A 410 4.87 -14.89 -20.23
N ALA A 411 4.15 -13.81 -19.92
CA ALA A 411 4.61 -12.79 -18.98
C ALA A 411 4.93 -13.39 -17.59
N LEU A 412 4.01 -14.18 -17.03
CA LEU A 412 4.20 -14.85 -15.74
C LEU A 412 5.33 -15.88 -15.81
N ALA A 413 5.30 -16.77 -16.79
CA ALA A 413 6.35 -17.77 -17.00
C ALA A 413 7.76 -17.15 -17.09
N ARG A 414 7.92 -15.99 -17.72
CA ARG A 414 9.20 -15.27 -17.78
C ARG A 414 9.66 -14.78 -16.41
N MET A 415 8.77 -14.12 -15.65
CA MET A 415 9.11 -13.65 -14.30
C MET A 415 9.46 -14.82 -13.37
N LEU A 416 8.75 -15.95 -13.48
CA LEU A 416 9.06 -17.16 -12.73
C LEU A 416 10.39 -17.77 -13.16
N ALA A 417 10.68 -17.84 -14.46
CA ALA A 417 11.95 -18.35 -14.94
C ALA A 417 13.12 -17.52 -14.41
N ASP A 418 13.01 -16.19 -14.42
CA ASP A 418 14.06 -15.29 -13.93
C ASP A 418 14.29 -15.46 -12.42
N ALA A 419 13.22 -15.64 -11.63
CA ALA A 419 13.33 -15.84 -10.17
C ALA A 419 13.79 -17.25 -9.76
N TRP A 420 13.50 -18.28 -10.56
CA TRP A 420 13.74 -19.68 -10.22
C TRP A 420 14.65 -20.36 -11.27
N PRO A 421 15.99 -20.18 -11.17
CA PRO A 421 16.94 -20.57 -12.21
C PRO A 421 17.00 -22.09 -12.48
N ARG A 422 16.60 -22.90 -11.49
CA ARG A 422 16.73 -24.37 -11.50
C ARG A 422 15.45 -25.12 -11.90
N ALA A 423 14.32 -24.41 -12.02
CA ALA A 423 13.05 -24.96 -12.49
C ALA A 423 12.93 -24.87 -14.02
N SER A 424 12.06 -25.70 -14.60
CA SER A 424 11.70 -25.68 -16.02
C SER A 424 10.26 -25.19 -16.20
N PHE A 425 10.02 -24.39 -17.24
CA PHE A 425 8.73 -23.74 -17.46
C PHE A 425 8.13 -24.14 -18.80
N ALA A 426 6.81 -24.26 -18.83
CA ALA A 426 6.06 -24.40 -20.06
C ALA A 426 4.83 -23.48 -20.03
N VAL A 427 4.46 -22.96 -21.20
CA VAL A 427 3.26 -22.14 -21.37
C VAL A 427 2.30 -22.88 -22.28
N LEU A 428 1.13 -23.23 -21.77
CA LEU A 428 0.05 -23.83 -22.53
C LEU A 428 -0.94 -22.76 -22.94
N ASP A 429 -1.13 -22.58 -24.25
CA ASP A 429 -2.15 -21.70 -24.82
C ASP A 429 -2.47 -22.14 -26.25
N LEU A 430 -3.42 -21.47 -26.91
CA LEU A 430 -3.79 -21.76 -28.28
C LEU A 430 -2.56 -21.65 -29.22
N PRO A 431 -2.51 -22.44 -30.31
CA PRO A 431 -1.35 -22.50 -31.21
C PRO A 431 -0.88 -21.14 -31.72
N GLU A 432 -1.81 -20.28 -32.10
CA GLU A 432 -1.54 -18.92 -32.58
C GLU A 432 -1.00 -17.98 -31.50
N ILE A 433 -1.30 -18.24 -30.22
CA ILE A 433 -0.83 -17.44 -29.10
C ILE A 433 0.57 -17.87 -28.70
N VAL A 434 0.79 -19.19 -28.55
CA VAL A 434 2.13 -19.67 -28.19
C VAL A 434 3.17 -19.47 -29.29
N ALA A 435 2.74 -19.30 -30.53
CA ALA A 435 3.61 -18.89 -31.64
C ALA A 435 4.18 -17.47 -31.48
N GLU A 436 3.54 -16.61 -30.67
CA GLU A 436 3.96 -15.24 -30.40
C GLU A 436 4.85 -15.15 -29.13
N LEU A 437 5.14 -16.26 -28.44
CA LEU A 437 6.08 -16.27 -27.32
C LEU A 437 7.49 -15.85 -27.77
N ALA A 438 8.05 -14.89 -27.05
CA ALA A 438 9.46 -14.55 -27.20
C ALA A 438 10.33 -15.76 -26.81
N PRO A 439 11.32 -16.15 -27.65
CA PRO A 439 12.19 -17.28 -27.34
C PRO A 439 12.87 -17.14 -25.98
N HIS A 440 12.86 -18.22 -25.20
CA HIS A 440 13.53 -18.29 -23.91
C HIS A 440 14.06 -19.71 -23.66
N PRO A 441 15.32 -19.91 -23.20
CA PRO A 441 15.95 -21.22 -23.13
C PRO A 441 15.29 -22.20 -22.14
N ARG A 442 14.45 -21.69 -21.23
CA ARG A 442 13.79 -22.48 -20.17
C ARG A 442 12.26 -22.44 -20.22
N ILE A 443 11.68 -21.81 -21.25
CA ILE A 443 10.23 -21.76 -21.44
C ILE A 443 9.89 -22.52 -22.70
N ILE A 444 9.07 -23.57 -22.56
CA ILE A 444 8.62 -24.41 -23.66
C ILE A 444 7.21 -23.97 -24.06
N PRO A 445 6.97 -23.50 -25.29
CA PRO A 445 5.62 -23.28 -25.79
C PRO A 445 4.91 -24.62 -26.01
N LEU A 446 3.71 -24.76 -25.45
CA LEU A 446 2.85 -25.94 -25.59
C LEU A 446 1.54 -25.53 -26.28
N PRO A 447 1.41 -25.72 -27.61
CA PRO A 447 0.17 -25.41 -28.30
C PRO A 447 -0.94 -26.39 -27.87
N GLY A 448 -2.07 -25.87 -27.40
CA GLY A 448 -3.21 -26.69 -26.98
C GLY A 448 -4.43 -25.90 -26.55
N ASP A 449 -5.57 -26.58 -26.47
CA ASP A 449 -6.83 -26.05 -25.97
C ASP A 449 -6.99 -26.43 -24.49
N LEU A 450 -7.35 -25.47 -23.63
CA LEU A 450 -7.56 -25.69 -22.20
C LEU A 450 -8.67 -26.70 -21.90
N PHE A 451 -9.62 -26.89 -22.82
CA PHE A 451 -10.71 -27.87 -22.70
C PHE A 451 -10.33 -29.26 -23.22
N ALA A 452 -9.21 -29.39 -23.95
CA ALA A 452 -8.68 -30.66 -24.43
C ALA A 452 -7.70 -31.27 -23.41
N PRO A 453 -7.33 -32.56 -23.53
CA PRO A 453 -6.25 -33.13 -22.73
C PRO A 453 -4.93 -32.36 -22.93
N TRP A 454 -4.28 -31.97 -21.84
CA TRP A 454 -3.07 -31.14 -21.91
C TRP A 454 -1.83 -31.97 -22.28
N PRO A 455 -0.93 -31.44 -23.14
CA PRO A 455 0.16 -32.22 -23.72
C PRO A 455 1.34 -32.48 -22.76
N ALA A 456 1.30 -31.96 -21.53
CA ALA A 456 2.36 -32.08 -20.55
C ALA A 456 1.81 -32.20 -19.13
N THR A 457 2.60 -32.85 -18.28
CA THR A 457 2.36 -32.93 -16.83
C THR A 457 3.36 -32.06 -16.07
N ALA A 458 2.95 -31.48 -14.94
CA ALA A 458 3.80 -30.58 -14.14
C ALA A 458 3.71 -30.84 -12.63
N ASP A 459 4.73 -30.38 -11.91
CA ASP A 459 4.78 -30.40 -10.44
C ASP A 459 4.03 -29.19 -9.85
N LEU A 460 4.00 -28.07 -10.58
CA LEU A 460 3.17 -26.92 -10.29
C LEU A 460 2.41 -26.51 -11.56
N ILE A 461 1.09 -26.37 -11.46
CA ILE A 461 0.28 -25.74 -12.50
C ILE A 461 -0.19 -24.39 -11.98
N VAL A 462 -0.08 -23.36 -12.81
CA VAL A 462 -0.58 -22.02 -12.50
C VAL A 462 -1.66 -21.64 -13.51
N LEU A 463 -2.80 -21.15 -13.00
CA LEU A 463 -3.91 -20.57 -13.75
C LEU A 463 -4.05 -19.11 -13.30
N ALA A 464 -3.46 -18.18 -14.03
CA ALA A 464 -3.46 -16.78 -13.65
C ALA A 464 -4.53 -16.01 -14.44
N ARG A 465 -5.60 -15.56 -13.76
CA ARG A 465 -6.71 -14.82 -14.40
C ARG A 465 -7.32 -15.61 -15.57
N VAL A 466 -7.55 -16.90 -15.34
CA VAL A 466 -8.09 -17.81 -16.37
C VAL A 466 -9.50 -18.22 -16.00
N LEU A 467 -9.73 -18.69 -14.77
CA LEU A 467 -11.00 -19.28 -14.38
C LEU A 467 -12.12 -18.24 -14.34
N HIS A 468 -11.77 -16.97 -14.14
CA HIS A 468 -12.73 -15.88 -14.12
C HIS A 468 -13.33 -15.58 -15.51
N ASP A 469 -12.69 -15.97 -16.61
CA ASP A 469 -13.25 -15.78 -17.96
C ASP A 469 -14.38 -16.76 -18.30
N TRP A 470 -14.56 -17.79 -17.47
CA TRP A 470 -15.45 -18.90 -17.75
C TRP A 470 -16.60 -19.00 -16.75
N ASP A 471 -17.72 -19.56 -17.20
CA ASP A 471 -18.81 -19.95 -16.31
C ASP A 471 -18.39 -21.13 -15.39
N ASP A 472 -19.24 -21.53 -14.45
CA ASP A 472 -18.87 -22.57 -13.47
C ASP A 472 -18.68 -23.96 -14.10
N ILE A 473 -19.34 -24.24 -15.24
CA ILE A 473 -19.20 -25.51 -15.94
C ILE A 473 -17.84 -25.55 -16.64
N ASP A 474 -17.53 -24.50 -17.38
CA ASP A 474 -16.31 -24.40 -18.18
C ASP A 474 -15.07 -24.26 -17.27
N ALA A 475 -15.16 -23.47 -16.19
CA ALA A 475 -14.08 -23.35 -15.21
C ALA A 475 -13.80 -24.69 -14.49
N ALA A 476 -14.84 -25.48 -14.17
CA ALA A 476 -14.68 -26.82 -13.60
C ALA A 476 -14.04 -27.79 -14.60
N ALA A 477 -14.38 -27.69 -15.89
CA ALA A 477 -13.76 -28.51 -16.93
C ALA A 477 -12.25 -28.22 -17.05
N ILE A 478 -11.84 -26.95 -17.02
CA ILE A 478 -10.43 -26.54 -17.02
C ILE A 478 -9.71 -27.09 -15.79
N LEU A 479 -10.29 -26.97 -14.59
CA LEU A 479 -9.71 -27.52 -13.37
C LEU A 479 -9.57 -29.05 -13.41
N ALA A 480 -10.51 -29.75 -14.04
CA ALA A 480 -10.41 -31.20 -14.23
C ALA A 480 -9.24 -31.56 -15.17
N ARG A 481 -9.03 -30.81 -16.27
CA ARG A 481 -7.85 -30.99 -17.13
C ARG A 481 -6.55 -30.70 -16.38
N ALA A 482 -6.53 -29.64 -15.57
CA ALA A 482 -5.41 -29.33 -14.69
C ALA A 482 -5.12 -30.47 -13.70
N ARG A 483 -6.17 -31.03 -13.08
CA ARG A 483 -6.06 -32.17 -12.16
C ARG A 483 -5.45 -33.40 -12.83
N GLU A 484 -5.81 -33.68 -14.08
CA GLU A 484 -5.24 -34.78 -14.87
C GLU A 484 -3.76 -34.54 -15.22
N ALA A 485 -3.36 -33.30 -15.47
CA ALA A 485 -1.99 -32.91 -15.80
C ALA A 485 -1.06 -32.79 -14.56
N LEU A 486 -1.60 -32.79 -13.34
CA LEU A 486 -0.80 -32.73 -12.12
C LEU A 486 -0.06 -34.05 -11.86
N ARG A 487 1.25 -33.95 -11.61
CA ARG A 487 2.05 -35.06 -11.10
C ARG A 487 1.67 -35.40 -9.65
N ALA A 488 2.04 -36.61 -9.22
CA ALA A 488 1.85 -37.02 -7.83
C ALA A 488 2.57 -36.07 -6.87
N GLY A 489 1.85 -35.53 -5.89
CA GLY A 489 2.37 -34.51 -4.96
C GLY A 489 2.44 -33.09 -5.54
N GLY A 490 2.00 -32.89 -6.79
CA GLY A 490 1.97 -31.58 -7.43
C GLY A 490 0.88 -30.66 -6.88
N LYS A 491 1.04 -29.36 -7.12
CA LYS A 491 0.14 -28.31 -6.66
C LYS A 491 -0.48 -27.55 -7.82
N LEU A 492 -1.73 -27.13 -7.63
CA LEU A 492 -2.39 -26.16 -8.50
C LEU A 492 -2.43 -24.81 -7.78
N VAL A 493 -2.09 -23.74 -8.48
CA VAL A 493 -2.28 -22.37 -8.02
C VAL A 493 -3.19 -21.64 -8.99
N ALA A 494 -4.28 -21.05 -8.48
CA ALA A 494 -5.05 -20.06 -9.22
C ALA A 494 -4.73 -18.67 -8.67
N LEU A 495 -4.46 -17.71 -9.56
CA LEU A 495 -4.27 -16.29 -9.23
C LEU A 495 -5.50 -15.53 -9.71
N GLU A 496 -6.39 -15.19 -8.78
CA GLU A 496 -7.72 -14.66 -9.12
C GLU A 496 -8.10 -13.48 -8.23
N LEU A 497 -8.97 -12.61 -8.74
CA LEU A 497 -9.65 -11.62 -7.91
C LEU A 497 -10.79 -12.32 -7.18
N LEU A 498 -10.92 -12.08 -5.88
CA LEU A 498 -12.01 -12.65 -5.08
C LEU A 498 -13.02 -11.59 -4.71
N LEU A 499 -14.30 -11.96 -4.83
CA LEU A 499 -15.39 -11.22 -4.20
C LEU A 499 -15.35 -11.50 -2.70
N ALA A 500 -15.35 -10.44 -1.90
CA ALA A 500 -15.29 -10.51 -0.45
C ALA A 500 -16.65 -10.14 0.16
N ASP A 501 -17.44 -11.09 0.63
CA ASP A 501 -18.66 -10.75 1.38
C ASP A 501 -18.32 -10.29 2.81
N PRO A 502 -18.93 -9.19 3.33
CA PRO A 502 -19.97 -8.34 2.74
C PRO A 502 -19.44 -7.07 2.04
N HIS A 503 -18.16 -7.01 1.68
CA HIS A 503 -17.52 -5.82 1.11
C HIS A 503 -17.74 -5.72 -0.42
N PRO A 504 -18.33 -4.64 -0.96
CA PRO A 504 -18.69 -4.55 -2.38
C PRO A 504 -17.51 -4.31 -3.35
N ALA A 505 -16.33 -4.88 -3.09
CA ALA A 505 -15.17 -4.81 -3.98
C ALA A 505 -15.28 -5.81 -5.14
N GLY A 506 -14.78 -5.44 -6.32
CA GLY A 506 -14.72 -6.33 -7.50
C GLY A 506 -15.97 -6.34 -8.39
N GLY A 507 -17.10 -5.76 -7.97
CA GLY A 507 -18.37 -5.83 -8.71
C GLY A 507 -18.33 -5.26 -10.14
N LEU A 508 -17.55 -4.19 -10.40
CA LEU A 508 -17.38 -3.68 -11.76
C LEU A 508 -16.57 -4.62 -12.66
N CYS A 509 -15.58 -5.35 -12.10
CA CYS A 509 -14.84 -6.38 -12.83
C CYS A 509 -15.72 -7.60 -13.09
N ASP A 510 -16.57 -8.00 -12.15
CA ASP A 510 -17.52 -9.09 -12.36
C ASP A 510 -18.51 -8.77 -13.50
N LEU A 511 -19.03 -7.54 -13.53
CA LEU A 511 -19.85 -7.07 -14.67
C LEU A 511 -19.05 -7.01 -15.98
N HIS A 512 -17.77 -6.67 -15.92
CA HIS A 512 -16.88 -6.69 -17.08
C HIS A 512 -16.77 -8.10 -17.67
N LEU A 513 -16.46 -9.11 -16.84
CA LEU A 513 -16.37 -10.50 -17.27
C LEU A 513 -17.69 -10.98 -17.87
N ARG A 514 -18.82 -10.66 -17.23
CA ARG A 514 -20.15 -11.01 -17.77
C ARG A 514 -20.38 -10.51 -19.20
N VAL A 515 -19.99 -9.28 -19.51
CA VAL A 515 -20.24 -8.69 -20.84
C VAL A 515 -19.15 -9.02 -21.86
N VAL A 516 -17.93 -9.33 -21.42
CA VAL A 516 -16.79 -9.58 -22.31
C VAL A 516 -16.64 -11.05 -22.63
N THR A 517 -16.57 -11.92 -21.63
CA THR A 517 -16.31 -13.36 -21.77
C THR A 517 -17.53 -14.22 -21.44
N GLY A 518 -18.45 -13.71 -20.61
CA GLY A 518 -19.54 -14.48 -20.03
C GLY A 518 -19.14 -15.16 -18.72
N GLY A 519 -17.90 -14.96 -18.29
CA GLY A 519 -17.36 -15.42 -17.01
C GLY A 519 -17.83 -14.59 -15.82
N ARG A 520 -17.14 -14.78 -14.70
CA ARG A 520 -17.47 -14.18 -13.40
C ARG A 520 -16.33 -14.21 -12.40
N GLU A 521 -16.32 -13.22 -11.52
CA GLU A 521 -15.57 -13.27 -10.27
C GLU A 521 -16.31 -14.15 -9.25
N ARG A 522 -15.55 -14.71 -8.29
CA ARG A 522 -16.08 -15.69 -7.33
C ARG A 522 -15.60 -15.39 -5.91
N THR A 523 -16.36 -15.85 -4.92
CA THR A 523 -15.91 -15.84 -3.52
C THR A 523 -14.97 -17.02 -3.25
N GLU A 524 -14.22 -16.98 -2.15
CA GLU A 524 -13.40 -18.14 -1.73
C GLU A 524 -14.27 -19.41 -1.59
N GLN A 525 -15.48 -19.29 -1.04
CA GLN A 525 -16.39 -20.43 -0.87
C GLN A 525 -16.78 -21.05 -2.22
N ALA A 526 -17.04 -20.21 -3.23
CA ALA A 526 -17.35 -20.68 -4.57
C ALA A 526 -16.14 -21.38 -5.21
N PHE A 527 -14.92 -20.84 -5.08
CA PHE A 527 -13.71 -21.53 -5.53
C PHE A 527 -13.47 -22.86 -4.79
N ARG A 528 -13.74 -22.92 -3.48
CA ARG A 528 -13.63 -24.17 -2.70
C ARG A 528 -14.56 -25.25 -3.26
N ALA A 529 -15.79 -24.89 -3.61
CA ALA A 529 -16.73 -25.81 -4.26
C ALA A 529 -16.26 -26.23 -5.67
N LEU A 530 -15.74 -25.28 -6.45
CA LEU A 530 -15.23 -25.52 -7.80
C LEU A 530 -14.03 -26.48 -7.81
N PHE A 531 -13.05 -26.26 -6.92
CA PHE A 531 -11.91 -27.17 -6.73
C PHE A 531 -12.38 -28.57 -6.31
N ALA A 532 -13.29 -28.66 -5.34
CA ALA A 532 -13.83 -29.95 -4.89
C ALA A 532 -14.53 -30.72 -6.01
N GLY A 533 -15.31 -30.02 -6.85
CA GLY A 533 -15.97 -30.62 -8.02
C GLY A 533 -15.00 -31.19 -9.05
N ALA A 534 -13.77 -30.65 -9.13
CA ALA A 534 -12.70 -31.13 -10.00
C ALA A 534 -11.77 -32.18 -9.36
N GLY A 535 -12.09 -32.69 -8.16
CA GLY A 535 -11.23 -33.66 -7.46
C GLY A 535 -9.96 -33.04 -6.86
N LEU A 536 -10.03 -31.75 -6.50
CA LEU A 536 -8.98 -30.99 -5.82
C LEU A 536 -9.46 -30.51 -4.45
N ARG A 537 -8.55 -30.40 -3.50
CA ARG A 537 -8.78 -29.77 -2.19
C ARG A 537 -8.09 -28.42 -2.16
N LEU A 538 -8.87 -27.35 -1.98
CA LEU A 538 -8.34 -26.00 -1.74
C LEU A 538 -7.73 -25.92 -0.33
N CYS A 539 -6.40 -25.80 -0.27
CA CYS A 539 -5.60 -25.90 0.95
C CYS A 539 -5.32 -24.54 1.60
N ALA A 540 -5.08 -23.52 0.78
CA ALA A 540 -4.80 -22.16 1.23
C ALA A 540 -5.44 -21.14 0.28
N CYS A 541 -5.85 -20.00 0.85
CA CYS A 541 -6.36 -18.84 0.16
C CYS A 541 -5.72 -17.62 0.83
N GLU A 542 -4.84 -16.92 0.13
CA GLU A 542 -4.05 -15.83 0.70
C GLU A 542 -4.18 -14.56 -0.14
N PRO A 543 -4.40 -13.39 0.48
CA PRO A 543 -4.32 -12.12 -0.21
C PRO A 543 -2.92 -11.91 -0.84
N ALA A 544 -2.90 -11.43 -2.07
CA ALA A 544 -1.72 -11.36 -2.92
C ALA A 544 -1.67 -10.01 -3.66
N GLY A 545 -1.05 -9.02 -3.02
CA GLY A 545 -1.07 -7.64 -3.49
C GLY A 545 -2.39 -6.94 -3.16
N GLU A 546 -2.72 -5.91 -3.95
CA GLU A 546 -3.95 -5.13 -3.74
C GLU A 546 -5.21 -5.79 -4.33
N LEU A 547 -5.05 -6.59 -5.39
CA LEU A 547 -6.19 -7.08 -6.20
C LEU A 547 -6.37 -8.60 -6.19
N LEU A 548 -5.28 -9.37 -6.11
CA LEU A 548 -5.31 -10.82 -6.35
C LEU A 548 -5.23 -11.63 -5.07
N HIS A 549 -5.63 -12.90 -5.16
CA HIS A 549 -5.44 -13.92 -4.16
C HIS A 549 -4.68 -15.11 -4.76
N ILE A 550 -3.84 -15.75 -3.95
CA ILE A 550 -3.21 -17.02 -4.27
C ILE A 550 -4.08 -18.14 -3.69
N LEU A 551 -4.72 -18.91 -4.56
CA LEU A 551 -5.50 -20.08 -4.20
C LEU A 551 -4.68 -21.34 -4.48
N THR A 552 -4.22 -22.02 -3.43
CA THR A 552 -3.41 -23.23 -3.56
C THR A 552 -4.25 -24.47 -3.33
N GLY A 553 -4.34 -25.34 -4.35
CA GLY A 553 -5.00 -26.63 -4.28
C GLY A 553 -4.07 -27.81 -4.51
N GLU A 554 -4.50 -28.96 -4.00
CA GLU A 554 -3.81 -30.25 -4.16
C GLU A 554 -4.84 -31.31 -4.60
N PRO A 555 -4.42 -32.40 -5.25
CA PRO A 555 -5.27 -33.58 -5.44
C PRO A 555 -5.99 -34.01 -4.15
N ALA A 556 -7.30 -34.25 -4.24
CA ALA A 556 -8.15 -34.68 -3.11
C ALA A 556 -7.87 -36.11 -2.64
#